data_AF-A0A1G4A7M2-F1
#
_entry.id   AF-A0A1G4A7M2-F1
#
_cell.length_a   1.000
_cell.length_b   1.000
_cell.length_c   1.000
_cell.angle_alpha   90.00
_cell.angle_beta   90.00
_cell.angle_gamma   90.00
#
_symmetry.space_group_name_H-M   'P 1'
#
loop_
_entity.id
_entity.type
_entity.pdbx_description
1 polymer ?
#
loop_
_entity_poly.entity_id
_entity_poly.type
_entity_poly.pdbx_seq_one_letter_code
_entity_poly.pdbx_strand_id
1 'polypeptide(L)'
;MTLIIRDALVNPPTWFASFRDLTLYCNVFLRIECVIESDDIDRYYRWIKRRGGMDFVEEFVRPGTENGLRLDFELNYPRTVITDRITPENTHRLIALIRSARG
;
A
#
# COMPACT_ATOMS: atom_id res chain seq x y z
N MET A 1 -5.86 7.73 9.93
CA MET A 1 -4.62 6.92 9.90
C MET A 1 -4.30 6.68 8.45
N THR A 2 -3.04 6.79 8.08
CA THR A 2 -2.57 6.60 6.70
C THR A 2 -1.92 5.22 6.57
N LEU A 3 -2.25 4.51 5.50
CA LEU A 3 -1.55 3.32 5.06
C LEU A 3 -0.49 3.75 4.03
N ILE A 4 0.76 3.49 4.36
CA ILE A 4 1.92 3.85 3.57
C ILE A 4 2.43 2.57 2.90
N ILE A 5 2.29 2.46 1.58
CA ILE A 5 2.68 1.26 0.83
C ILE A 5 4.02 1.52 0.15
N ARG A 6 5.02 0.66 0.37
CA ARG A 6 6.29 0.77 -0.35
C ARG A 6 6.09 0.56 -1.85
N ASP A 7 6.74 1.40 -2.66
CA ASP A 7 6.64 1.39 -4.11
C ASP A 7 6.82 0.03 -4.79
N ALA A 8 7.80 -0.78 -4.39
CA ALA A 8 8.04 -2.08 -5.00
C ALA A 8 6.92 -3.10 -4.74
N LEU A 9 5.96 -2.81 -3.87
CA LEU A 9 4.75 -3.62 -3.68
C LEU A 9 3.67 -3.35 -4.74
N VAL A 10 3.84 -2.38 -5.65
CA VAL A 10 2.81 -2.04 -6.66
C VAL A 10 2.96 -2.81 -7.98
N ASN A 11 4.13 -3.39 -8.22
CA ASN A 11 4.48 -4.10 -9.45
C ASN A 11 4.76 -5.59 -9.17
N PRO A 12 4.88 -6.44 -10.21
CA PRO A 12 5.21 -7.85 -10.00
C PRO A 12 6.46 -8.01 -9.11
N PRO A 13 6.44 -8.93 -8.13
CA PRO A 13 5.54 -10.08 -8.00
C PRO A 13 4.17 -9.83 -7.35
N THR A 14 3.82 -8.59 -6.97
CA THR A 14 2.45 -8.26 -6.55
C THR A 14 1.47 -8.44 -7.70
N TRP A 15 0.30 -9.01 -7.37
CA TRP A 15 -0.84 -9.07 -8.25
C TRP A 15 -1.57 -7.74 -8.22
N PHE A 16 -1.60 -7.05 -9.35
CA PHE A 16 -2.17 -5.71 -9.44
C PHE A 16 -3.64 -5.66 -9.01
N ALA A 17 -4.44 -6.69 -9.33
CA ALA A 17 -5.82 -6.79 -8.87
C ALA A 17 -5.91 -6.80 -7.33
N SER A 18 -5.07 -7.61 -6.67
CA SER A 18 -5.00 -7.68 -5.21
C SER A 18 -4.53 -6.38 -4.56
N PHE A 19 -3.58 -5.67 -5.18
CA PHE A 19 -3.20 -4.32 -4.75
C PHE A 19 -4.39 -3.35 -4.83
N ARG A 20 -5.13 -3.36 -5.94
CA ARG A 20 -6.32 -2.51 -6.13
C ARG A 20 -7.43 -2.86 -5.15
N ASP A 21 -7.67 -4.14 -4.89
CA ASP A 21 -8.67 -4.60 -3.91
C ASP A 21 -8.28 -4.21 -2.49
N LEU A 22 -7.00 -4.32 -2.13
CA LEU A 22 -6.48 -3.90 -0.83
C LEU A 22 -6.69 -2.39 -0.61
N THR A 23 -6.28 -1.57 -1.58
CA THR A 23 -6.41 -0.10 -1.51
C THR A 23 -7.87 0.35 -1.53
N LEU A 24 -8.71 -0.23 -2.39
CA LEU A 24 -10.17 -0.07 -2.38
C LEU A 24 -10.71 -0.35 -0.97
N TYR A 25 -10.34 -1.49 -0.39
CA TYR A 25 -10.92 -1.90 0.89
C TYR A 25 -10.52 -0.94 2.02
N CYS A 26 -9.24 -0.57 2.05
CA CYS A 26 -8.71 0.36 3.04
C CYS A 26 -9.36 1.75 2.90
N ASN A 27 -9.45 2.29 1.70
CA ASN A 27 -10.01 3.62 1.45
C ASN A 27 -11.53 3.67 1.71
N VAL A 28 -12.29 2.75 1.10
CA VAL A 28 -13.77 2.79 1.13
C VAL A 28 -14.34 2.26 2.44
N PHE A 29 -13.91 1.07 2.89
CA PHE A 29 -14.51 0.41 4.06
C PHE A 29 -13.82 0.81 5.36
N LEU A 30 -12.48 0.91 5.37
CA LEU A 30 -11.75 1.30 6.58
C LEU A 30 -11.58 2.81 6.73
N ARG A 31 -11.87 3.62 5.70
CA ARG A 31 -11.65 5.07 5.70
C ARG A 31 -10.20 5.42 6.06
N ILE A 32 -9.27 4.66 5.48
CA ILE A 32 -7.81 4.83 5.63
C ILE A 32 -7.28 5.40 4.32
N GLU A 33 -6.63 6.55 4.40
CA GLU A 33 -5.91 7.13 3.26
C GLU A 33 -4.75 6.22 2.87
N CYS A 34 -4.59 5.96 1.58
CA CYS A 34 -3.52 5.11 1.07
C CYS A 34 -2.57 5.97 0.25
N VAL A 35 -1.29 5.95 0.62
CA VAL A 35 -0.20 6.64 -0.10
C VAL A 35 0.87 5.64 -0.50
N ILE A 36 1.61 5.96 -1.55
CA ILE A 36 2.76 5.14 -1.98
C ILE A 36 4.05 5.87 -1.63
N GLU A 37 4.91 5.24 -0.85
CA GLU A 37 6.22 5.77 -0.48
C GLU A 37 7.26 5.37 -1.52
N SER A 38 7.92 6.35 -2.16
CA SER A 38 8.88 6.10 -3.24
C SER A 38 9.97 7.17 -3.38
N ASP A 39 11.20 6.73 -3.64
CA ASP A 39 12.29 7.60 -4.11
C ASP A 39 12.23 7.85 -5.64
N ASP A 40 11.59 6.97 -6.40
CA ASP A 40 11.44 7.05 -7.87
C ASP A 40 9.96 7.05 -8.28
N ILE A 41 9.25 8.10 -7.87
CA ILE A 41 7.80 8.28 -8.06
C ILE A 41 7.38 8.09 -9.52
N ASP A 42 8.12 8.70 -10.45
CA ASP A 42 7.79 8.75 -11.88
C ASP A 42 7.62 7.36 -12.50
N ARG A 43 8.51 6.43 -12.13
CA ARG A 43 8.51 5.07 -12.64
C ARG A 43 7.24 4.32 -12.24
N TYR A 44 6.93 4.33 -10.94
CA TYR A 44 5.80 3.58 -10.39
C TYR A 44 4.46 4.23 -10.70
N TYR A 45 4.40 5.56 -10.68
CA TYR A 45 3.21 6.32 -11.07
C TYR A 45 2.76 5.99 -12.48
N ARG A 46 3.69 5.99 -13.46
CA ARG A 46 3.39 5.63 -14.85
C ARG A 46 2.90 4.18 -14.97
N TRP A 47 3.41 3.27 -14.14
CA TRP A 47 3.01 1.87 -14.14
C TRP A 47 1.57 1.67 -13.68
N ILE A 48 1.18 2.26 -12.54
CA ILE A 48 -0.14 2.02 -11.94
C ILE A 48 -1.23 2.90 -12.51
N LYS A 49 -0.92 4.15 -12.92
CA LYS A 49 -1.92 5.09 -13.47
C LYS A 49 -2.62 4.51 -14.70
N ARG A 50 -1.87 3.87 -15.60
CA ARG A 50 -2.41 3.26 -16.83
C ARG A 50 -3.34 2.07 -16.56
N ARG A 51 -3.36 1.55 -15.33
CA ARG A 51 -4.11 0.36 -14.93
C ARG A 51 -5.25 0.69 -13.94
N GLY A 52 -5.50 1.96 -13.65
CA GLY A 52 -6.48 2.37 -12.64
C GLY A 52 -6.02 2.16 -11.20
N GLY A 53 -4.70 2.08 -10.97
CA GLY A 53 -4.15 1.84 -9.62
C GLY A 53 -4.11 3.08 -8.75
N MET A 54 -4.54 4.23 -9.27
CA MET A 54 -4.63 5.50 -8.55
C MET A 54 -6.03 5.75 -7.96
N ASP A 55 -7.03 4.93 -8.26
CA ASP A 55 -8.43 5.20 -7.89
C ASP A 55 -8.64 5.34 -6.37
N PHE A 56 -7.81 4.67 -5.58
CA PHE A 56 -7.86 4.64 -4.11
C PHE A 56 -6.50 4.95 -3.47
N VAL A 57 -5.61 5.58 -4.23
CA VAL A 57 -4.30 6.05 -3.76
C VAL A 57 -4.30 7.56 -3.89
N GLU A 58 -4.12 8.25 -2.77
CA GLU A 58 -4.21 9.72 -2.73
C GLU A 58 -3.03 10.34 -3.50
N GLU A 59 -1.81 9.93 -3.15
CA GLU A 59 -0.60 10.44 -3.78
C GLU A 59 0.63 9.53 -3.58
N PHE A 60 1.73 9.92 -4.21
CA PHE A 60 3.06 9.40 -3.93
C PHE A 60 3.80 10.35 -3.01
N VAL A 61 4.38 9.82 -1.95
CA VAL A 61 5.11 10.58 -0.93
C VAL A 61 6.57 10.16 -0.88
N ARG A 62 7.41 11.05 -0.36
CA ARG A 62 8.83 10.73 -0.15
C ARG A 62 9.01 9.88 1.11
N PRO A 63 10.04 9.03 1.18
CA PRO A 63 10.30 8.24 2.38
C PRO A 63 10.40 9.10 3.64
N GLY A 64 9.66 8.68 4.67
CA GLY A 64 9.67 9.32 5.99
C GLY A 64 8.90 10.63 6.11
N THR A 65 8.20 11.10 5.08
CA THR A 65 7.37 12.32 5.19
C THR A 65 6.04 12.06 5.88
N GLU A 66 5.48 10.86 5.70
CA GLU A 66 4.18 10.46 6.26
C GLU A 66 4.31 9.60 7.52
N ASN A 67 3.34 9.76 8.41
CA ASN A 67 3.21 8.97 9.63
C ASN A 67 1.99 8.07 9.57
N GLY A 68 2.18 6.77 9.77
CA GLY A 68 1.10 5.81 9.61
C GLY A 68 1.56 4.37 9.75
N LEU A 69 0.72 3.45 9.30
CA LEU A 69 1.05 2.04 9.21
C LEU A 69 1.77 1.80 7.88
N ARG A 70 2.94 1.16 7.93
CA ARG A 70 3.70 0.84 6.71
C ARG A 70 3.45 -0.59 6.25
N LEU A 71 3.29 -0.78 4.94
CA LEU A 71 3.41 -2.05 4.26
C LEU A 71 4.78 -2.07 3.57
N ASP A 72 5.67 -2.94 4.05
CA ASP A 72 7.07 -2.99 3.60
C ASP A 72 7.56 -4.46 3.59
N PHE A 73 8.71 -4.71 2.98
CA PHE A 73 9.40 -6.00 2.99
C PHE A 73 10.22 -6.21 4.27
N GLU A 74 10.58 -5.12 4.95
CA GLU A 74 11.52 -5.11 6.07
C GLU A 74 11.03 -4.19 7.20
N LEU A 75 11.51 -4.41 8.42
CA LEU A 75 11.20 -3.59 9.59
C LEU A 75 12.05 -2.31 9.63
N ASN A 76 11.88 -1.45 8.63
CA ASN A 76 12.59 -0.17 8.56
C ASN A 76 12.03 0.88 9.53
N TYR A 77 10.75 0.75 9.88
CA TYR A 77 10.01 1.73 10.67
C TYR A 77 9.19 1.07 11.78
N PRO A 78 8.91 1.79 12.88
CA PRO A 78 7.92 1.36 13.85
C PRO A 78 6.53 1.27 13.18
N ARG A 79 5.71 0.30 13.59
CA ARG A 79 4.39 -0.01 12.99
C ARG A 79 4.46 -0.35 11.50
N THR A 80 5.11 -1.48 11.22
CA THR A 80 5.23 -2.03 9.86
C THR A 80 4.60 -3.42 9.79
N VAL A 81 3.78 -3.65 8.77
CA VAL A 81 3.30 -4.96 8.35
C VAL A 81 4.22 -5.48 7.26
N ILE A 82 4.95 -6.56 7.57
CA ILE A 82 5.86 -7.17 6.61
C ILE A 82 5.10 -8.04 5.61
N THR A 83 5.35 -7.83 4.32
CA THR A 83 4.91 -8.71 3.24
C THR A 83 5.85 -8.64 2.04
N ASP A 84 6.10 -9.76 1.37
CA ASP A 84 6.97 -9.83 0.20
C ASP A 84 6.26 -9.43 -1.11
N ARG A 85 4.94 -9.55 -1.12
CA ARG A 85 4.03 -9.21 -2.24
C ARG A 85 2.60 -9.08 -1.75
N ILE A 86 1.72 -8.55 -2.59
CA ILE A 86 0.26 -8.56 -2.36
C ILE A 86 -0.34 -9.51 -3.40
N THR A 87 -1.01 -10.57 -2.94
CA THR A 87 -1.60 -11.60 -3.79
C THR A 87 -2.99 -11.99 -3.27
N PRO A 88 -3.81 -12.70 -4.06
CA PRO A 88 -5.13 -13.14 -3.59
C PRO A 88 -5.05 -13.94 -2.29
N GLU A 89 -4.00 -14.75 -2.11
CA GLU A 89 -3.83 -15.64 -0.97
C GLU A 89 -3.57 -14.88 0.34
N ASN A 90 -2.96 -13.69 0.29
CA ASN A 90 -2.59 -12.94 1.49
C ASN A 90 -3.40 -11.66 1.72
N THR A 91 -4.19 -11.20 0.74
CA THR A 91 -4.92 -9.92 0.81
C THR A 91 -5.83 -9.84 2.05
N HIS A 92 -6.61 -10.88 2.33
CA HIS A 92 -7.48 -10.91 3.51
C HIS A 92 -6.71 -10.82 4.83
N ARG A 93 -5.55 -11.48 4.91
CA ARG A 93 -4.65 -11.41 6.08
C ARG A 93 -4.13 -9.99 6.26
N LEU A 94 -3.69 -9.35 5.19
CA LEU A 94 -3.19 -7.97 5.21
C LEU A 94 -4.28 -6.99 5.67
N ILE A 95 -5.50 -7.10 5.14
CA ILE A 95 -6.65 -6.31 5.57
C ILE A 95 -6.91 -6.48 7.09
N ALA A 96 -6.86 -7.72 7.59
CA ALA A 96 -7.08 -7.98 9.02
C ALA A 96 -6.01 -7.31 9.89
N LEU A 97 -4.73 -7.40 9.49
CA LEU A 97 -3.62 -6.75 10.20
C LEU A 97 -3.75 -5.23 10.19
N ILE A 98 -4.04 -4.64 9.03
CA ILE A 98 -4.25 -3.19 8.88
C ILE A 98 -5.42 -2.71 9.76
N ARG A 99 -6.52 -3.47 9.76
CA ARG A 99 -7.68 -3.18 10.61
C ARG A 99 -7.34 -3.27 12.09
N SER A 100 -6.56 -4.25 12.52
CA SER A 100 -6.14 -4.36 13.92
C SER A 100 -5.20 -3.25 14.37
N ALA A 101 -4.32 -2.78 13.48
CA ALA A 101 -3.38 -1.70 13.78
C ALA A 101 -4.01 -0.31 13.79
N ARG A 102 -5.27 -0.20 13.32
CA ARG A 102 -6.08 1.02 13.40
C ARG A 102 -6.63 1.27 14.81
N GLY A 103 -6.95 0.20 15.54
CA GLY A 103 -7.50 0.25 16.90
C GLY A 103 -6.44 0.59 17.93
#